data_AF-A0AAJ0CAZ1-F1
#
_entry.id   AF-A0AAJ0CAZ1-F1
#
_cell.length_a   1.000
_cell.length_b   1.000
_cell.length_c   1.000
_cell.angle_alpha   90.00
_cell.angle_beta   90.00
_cell.angle_gamma   90.00
#
_symmetry.space_group_name_H-M   'P 1'
#
loop_
_entity.id
_entity.type
_entity.pdbx_description
1 polymer ?
#
loop_
_entity_poly.entity_id
_entity_poly.type
_entity_poly.pdbx_seq_one_letter_code
_entity_poly.pdbx_strand_id
1 'polypeptide(L)'
;MRSAAIFVGVLASAAIAQPHGHSHGRRQHLHGHPKRDLVTEWTTEIQTITVTEWIDETTTEWITPGVTPTNAESSAAPTTNVPGQFFEGSSQAAPSTPTFVPKPTSEAPETQAYVPPPASTSVVAPPVQVAPTTAALAASPAPSGSSGVSSATSEHTGDLTYYALGMGACGFDDSGKDMTENIVALSYLVMGEQSNGNPMCGKTISISYGGKTITATVRDKCMGCAADAIDVSEAAFVSLLGSTGVGRKAVNWWFN
;
A
#
# COMPACT_ATOMS: atom_id res chain seq x y z
N MET A 1 -57.17 -29.57 -13.32
CA MET A 1 -57.53 -29.07 -14.68
C MET A 1 -56.42 -28.10 -15.07
N ARG A 2 -55.37 -28.59 -15.75
CA ARG A 2 -55.09 -28.35 -17.18
C ARG A 2 -55.18 -26.86 -17.56
N SER A 3 -54.02 -26.22 -17.72
CA SER A 3 -53.73 -25.36 -18.88
C SER A 3 -52.22 -25.37 -19.13
N ALA A 4 -51.88 -25.60 -20.39
CA ALA A 4 -50.55 -25.84 -20.91
C ALA A 4 -50.17 -24.75 -21.92
N ALA A 5 -48.89 -24.78 -22.32
CA ALA A 5 -48.28 -24.14 -23.48
C ALA A 5 -47.82 -22.67 -23.26
N ILE A 6 -46.71 -22.18 -23.82
CA ILE A 6 -46.04 -22.50 -25.09
C ILE A 6 -44.52 -22.30 -24.96
N PHE A 7 -43.74 -23.28 -25.46
CA PHE A 7 -42.30 -23.18 -25.75
C PHE A 7 -42.07 -22.33 -27.01
N VAL A 8 -41.08 -21.43 -27.01
CA VAL A 8 -40.45 -20.93 -28.24
C VAL A 8 -38.94 -21.10 -28.10
N GLY A 9 -38.42 -22.19 -28.66
CA GLY A 9 -37.00 -22.43 -28.83
C GLY A 9 -36.52 -21.78 -30.13
N VAL A 10 -35.48 -20.94 -30.03
CA VAL A 10 -34.71 -20.49 -31.19
C VAL A 10 -33.51 -21.43 -31.33
N LEU A 11 -33.65 -22.44 -32.18
CA LEU A 11 -32.56 -23.29 -32.63
C LEU A 11 -31.78 -22.55 -33.71
N ALA A 12 -30.61 -22.01 -33.36
CA ALA A 12 -29.63 -21.55 -34.34
C ALA A 12 -28.94 -22.77 -34.96
N SER A 13 -29.32 -23.11 -36.19
CA SER A 13 -28.71 -24.17 -36.99
C SER A 13 -27.29 -23.77 -37.41
N ALA A 14 -26.27 -24.29 -36.71
CA ALA A 14 -24.89 -24.23 -37.21
C ALA A 14 -24.72 -25.26 -38.33
N ALA A 15 -24.59 -24.80 -39.57
CA ALA A 15 -24.21 -25.63 -40.70
C ALA A 15 -22.76 -26.08 -40.54
N ILE A 16 -22.53 -27.34 -40.13
CA ILE A 16 -21.21 -27.96 -40.16
C ILE A 16 -20.97 -28.43 -41.59
N ALA A 17 -20.14 -27.70 -42.33
CA ALA A 17 -19.62 -28.16 -43.62
C ALA A 17 -18.64 -29.33 -43.37
N GLN A 18 -19.00 -30.54 -43.81
CA GLN A 18 -18.08 -31.68 -43.88
C GLN A 18 -17.21 -31.57 -45.14
N PRO A 19 -15.87 -31.56 -45.05
CA PRO A 19 -15.04 -31.77 -46.22
C PRO A 19 -14.86 -33.28 -46.45
N HIS A 20 -15.51 -33.81 -47.49
CA HIS A 20 -15.13 -35.11 -48.06
C HIS A 20 -13.93 -34.90 -48.99
N GLY A 21 -12.74 -35.33 -48.56
CA GLY A 21 -11.50 -35.29 -49.34
C GLY A 21 -10.65 -36.52 -49.08
N HIS A 22 -10.48 -37.33 -50.13
CA HIS A 22 -9.79 -38.61 -50.16
C HIS A 22 -8.34 -38.59 -49.61
N SER A 23 -7.99 -39.68 -48.93
CA SER A 23 -6.67 -40.01 -48.41
C SER A 23 -5.67 -40.36 -49.53
N HIS A 24 -4.58 -39.60 -49.63
CA HIS A 24 -3.29 -40.11 -50.12
C HIS A 24 -2.18 -39.67 -49.17
N GLY A 25 -1.52 -40.65 -48.55
CA GLY A 25 -0.44 -40.44 -47.60
C GLY A 25 0.83 -39.91 -48.26
N ARG A 26 1.30 -38.76 -47.78
CA ARG A 26 2.71 -38.39 -47.79
C ARG A 26 3.04 -37.75 -46.45
N ARG A 27 3.77 -38.47 -45.61
CA ARG A 27 4.36 -37.92 -44.39
C ARG A 27 5.48 -36.96 -44.81
N GLN A 28 5.23 -35.67 -44.69
CA GLN A 28 6.26 -34.63 -44.64
C GLN A 28 6.18 -34.02 -43.24
N HIS A 29 7.26 -34.14 -42.48
CA HIS A 29 7.40 -33.50 -41.18
C HIS A 29 7.64 -31.99 -41.42
N LEU A 30 6.55 -31.21 -41.39
CA LEU A 30 6.61 -29.75 -41.38
C LEU A 30 6.65 -29.27 -39.92
N HIS A 31 7.81 -28.80 -39.46
CA HIS A 31 7.93 -28.04 -38.21
C HIS A 31 7.44 -26.61 -38.45
N GLY A 32 6.11 -26.43 -38.49
CA GLY A 32 5.46 -25.13 -38.45
C GLY A 32 4.83 -24.93 -37.08
N HIS A 33 5.52 -24.24 -36.17
CA HIS A 33 4.86 -23.75 -34.95
C HIS A 33 3.89 -22.63 -35.35
N PRO A 34 2.57 -22.77 -35.14
CA PRO A 34 1.66 -21.65 -35.32
C PRO A 34 1.99 -20.62 -34.23
N LYS A 35 2.45 -19.44 -34.65
CA LYS A 35 2.56 -18.27 -33.76
C LYS A 35 1.13 -17.94 -33.31
N ARG A 36 0.80 -18.24 -32.06
CA ARG A 36 -0.43 -17.73 -31.44
C ARG A 36 -0.17 -16.26 -31.12
N ASP A 37 -0.92 -15.39 -31.78
CA ASP A 37 -0.95 -13.96 -31.47
C ASP A 37 -1.71 -13.82 -30.13
N LEU A 38 -1.05 -13.28 -29.10
CA LEU A 38 -1.70 -13.02 -27.82
C LEU A 38 -2.52 -11.74 -27.96
N VAL A 39 -3.83 -11.88 -28.11
CA VAL A 39 -4.77 -10.76 -28.00
C VAL A 39 -4.98 -10.47 -26.51
N THR A 40 -4.39 -9.38 -26.02
CA THR A 40 -4.70 -8.81 -24.71
C THR A 40 -5.94 -7.93 -24.83
N GLU A 41 -7.06 -8.44 -24.36
CA GLU A 41 -8.28 -7.65 -24.12
C GLU A 41 -8.20 -7.07 -22.70
N TRP A 42 -8.21 -5.74 -22.59
CA TRP A 42 -8.27 -5.05 -21.31
C TRP A 42 -9.73 -4.69 -21.02
N THR A 43 -10.21 -5.06 -19.83
CA THR A 43 -11.54 -4.68 -19.32
C THR A 43 -11.37 -3.60 -18.27
N THR A 44 -11.96 -2.43 -18.50
CA THR A 44 -12.02 -1.36 -17.49
C THR A 44 -13.30 -1.52 -16.67
N GLU A 45 -13.18 -1.95 -15.42
CA GLU A 45 -14.28 -1.93 -14.45
C GLU A 45 -14.25 -0.60 -13.68
N ILE A 46 -15.25 0.24 -13.88
CA ILE A 46 -15.42 1.49 -13.14
C ILE A 46 -16.34 1.19 -11.95
N GLN A 47 -15.80 1.19 -10.73
CA GLN A 47 -16.61 1.14 -9.52
C GLN A 47 -16.92 2.56 -9.03
N THR A 48 -18.20 2.90 -9.02
CA THR A 48 -18.69 4.17 -8.45
C THR A 48 -18.96 3.96 -6.96
N ILE A 49 -18.08 4.45 -6.10
CA ILE A 49 -18.27 4.45 -4.65
C ILE A 49 -18.98 5.76 -4.27
N THR A 50 -20.21 5.68 -3.80
CA THR A 50 -20.91 6.82 -3.18
C THR A 50 -20.56 6.88 -1.69
N VAL A 51 -19.80 7.89 -1.30
CA VAL A 51 -19.51 8.20 0.11
C VAL A 51 -20.59 9.15 0.62
N THR A 52 -21.43 8.65 1.53
CA THR A 52 -22.38 9.48 2.27
C THR A 52 -21.69 9.93 3.56
N GLU A 53 -21.18 11.16 3.56
CA GLU A 53 -20.67 11.82 4.75
C GLU A 53 -21.85 12.40 5.54
N TRP A 54 -22.06 11.92 6.77
CA TRP A 54 -23.00 12.53 7.70
C TRP A 54 -22.25 13.62 8.47
N ILE A 55 -22.61 14.89 8.22
CA ILE A 55 -22.13 16.02 8.99
C ILE A 55 -23.04 16.12 10.23
N ASP A 56 -22.52 15.73 11.39
CA ASP A 56 -23.17 16.03 12.66
C ASP A 56 -22.93 17.53 12.98
N GLU A 57 -23.92 18.37 12.67
CA GLU A 57 -23.97 19.74 13.20
C GLU A 57 -24.23 19.68 14.71
N THR A 58 -23.18 19.75 15.51
CA THR A 58 -23.32 20.11 16.93
C THR A 58 -22.15 20.98 17.36
N THR A 59 -22.34 22.29 17.31
CA THR A 59 -21.51 23.24 18.05
C THR A 59 -22.39 24.41 18.48
N THR A 60 -22.89 24.34 19.71
CA THR A 60 -23.47 25.47 20.42
C THR A 60 -22.38 26.05 21.31
N GLU A 61 -21.81 27.18 20.91
CA GLU A 61 -20.88 27.96 21.72
C GLU A 61 -21.62 29.15 22.34
N TRP A 62 -21.62 29.24 23.67
CA TRP A 62 -22.25 30.35 24.39
C TRP A 62 -21.24 31.48 24.58
N ILE A 63 -21.56 32.67 24.06
CA ILE A 63 -20.84 33.91 24.38
C ILE A 63 -21.57 34.62 25.52
N THR A 64 -20.93 34.74 26.68
CA THR A 64 -21.31 35.69 27.72
C THR A 64 -20.30 36.86 27.74
N PRO A 65 -20.74 38.12 27.58
CA PRO A 65 -19.86 39.27 27.77
C PRO A 65 -19.69 39.55 29.26
N GLY A 66 -18.43 39.76 29.64
CA GLY A 66 -17.96 39.69 31.01
C GLY A 66 -18.34 40.85 31.92
N VAL A 67 -18.39 40.52 33.21
CA VAL A 67 -18.03 41.43 34.30
C VAL A 67 -17.49 40.61 35.47
N THR A 68 -16.33 41.00 35.98
CA THR A 68 -15.81 40.74 37.35
C THR A 68 -15.47 42.12 37.94
N PRO A 69 -15.43 42.35 39.28
CA PRO A 69 -15.08 41.40 40.34
C PRO A 69 -15.84 41.53 41.69
N THR A 70 -15.46 40.68 42.65
CA THR A 70 -15.32 40.95 44.12
C THR A 70 -16.23 40.17 45.09
N ASN A 71 -15.56 39.36 45.93
CA ASN A 71 -15.88 38.83 47.27
C ASN A 71 -17.29 38.25 47.57
N ALA A 72 -17.34 36.96 47.91
CA ALA A 72 -17.34 36.48 49.30
C ALA A 72 -17.73 34.98 49.35
N GLU A 73 -16.95 34.24 50.14
CA GLU A 73 -17.27 33.09 51.00
C GLU A 73 -18.58 32.28 50.83
N SER A 74 -18.41 30.95 50.90
CA SER A 74 -19.30 29.96 51.57
C SER A 74 -20.02 28.92 50.69
N SER A 75 -19.54 27.67 50.83
CA SER A 75 -20.27 26.44 51.14
C SER A 75 -21.71 26.23 50.63
N ALA A 76 -21.92 25.17 49.85
CA ALA A 76 -22.80 24.01 50.19
C ALA A 76 -23.34 23.30 48.93
N ALA A 77 -23.67 22.02 49.13
CA ALA A 77 -23.99 20.98 48.17
C ALA A 77 -25.49 20.99 47.68
N PRO A 78 -25.97 19.99 46.91
CA PRO A 78 -26.99 20.10 45.85
C PRO A 78 -28.44 19.82 46.28
N THR A 79 -29.36 19.90 45.30
CA THR A 79 -30.78 19.45 45.17
C THR A 79 -31.65 20.65 44.68
N THR A 80 -32.67 20.55 43.82
CA THR A 80 -33.79 19.62 43.76
C THR A 80 -34.54 19.78 42.41
N ASN A 81 -35.14 18.69 41.94
CA ASN A 81 -36.25 18.60 40.97
C ASN A 81 -37.29 19.73 41.07
N VAL A 82 -37.80 20.21 39.92
CA VAL A 82 -39.23 20.59 39.73
C VAL A 82 -39.60 20.37 38.24
N PRO A 83 -40.82 19.85 37.93
CA PRO A 83 -41.17 19.28 36.63
C PRO A 83 -41.80 20.29 35.64
N GLY A 84 -41.93 19.82 34.40
CA GLY A 84 -42.31 20.60 33.22
C GLY A 84 -43.59 21.44 33.32
N GLN A 85 -43.53 22.57 32.62
CA GLN A 85 -44.66 23.48 32.38
C GLN A 85 -44.87 23.55 30.87
N PHE A 86 -46.00 22.99 30.45
CA PHE A 86 -46.58 23.05 29.13
C PHE A 86 -47.22 24.44 28.97
N PHE A 87 -46.79 25.22 27.98
CA PHE A 87 -47.45 26.47 27.61
C PHE A 87 -47.91 26.39 26.16
N GLU A 88 -49.23 26.37 26.01
CA GLU A 88 -49.97 26.46 24.77
C GLU A 88 -50.65 27.85 24.76
N GLY A 89 -50.47 28.63 23.69
CA GLY A 89 -51.00 30.00 23.68
C GLY A 89 -50.60 30.88 22.50
N SER A 90 -51.17 30.57 21.34
CA SER A 90 -51.80 31.50 20.38
C SER A 90 -51.07 32.74 19.82
N SER A 91 -50.97 32.73 18.49
CA SER A 91 -51.33 33.82 17.56
C SER A 91 -50.34 34.96 17.26
N GLN A 92 -49.92 34.95 15.99
CA GLN A 92 -49.89 36.09 15.06
C GLN A 92 -48.66 37.02 15.07
N ALA A 93 -47.76 36.76 14.11
CA ALA A 93 -47.34 37.74 13.11
C ALA A 93 -46.63 37.03 11.95
N ALA A 94 -46.92 37.45 10.72
CA ALA A 94 -46.31 36.94 9.50
C ALA A 94 -44.81 37.33 9.43
N PRO A 95 -43.88 36.41 9.14
CA PRO A 95 -42.52 36.79 8.79
C PRO A 95 -42.44 37.17 7.31
N SER A 96 -41.97 38.38 7.06
CA SER A 96 -41.56 38.91 5.77
C SER A 96 -40.50 38.01 5.12
N THR A 97 -40.68 37.79 3.82
CA THR A 97 -39.79 37.02 2.95
C THR A 97 -38.38 37.63 2.94
N PRO A 98 -37.32 36.91 3.35
CA PRO A 98 -35.97 37.33 2.99
C PRO A 98 -35.76 37.03 1.49
N THR A 99 -35.54 38.08 0.72
CA THR A 99 -35.06 37.99 -0.66
C THR A 99 -33.73 37.24 -0.66
N PHE A 100 -33.73 36.03 -1.22
CA PHE A 100 -32.49 35.32 -1.55
C PHE A 100 -31.69 36.17 -2.53
N VAL A 101 -30.58 36.72 -2.06
CA VAL A 101 -29.51 37.21 -2.93
C VAL A 101 -28.88 35.97 -3.56
N PRO A 102 -28.87 35.80 -4.89
CA PRO A 102 -28.17 34.68 -5.51
C PRO A 102 -26.67 34.81 -5.18
N LYS A 103 -26.14 33.78 -4.52
CA LYS A 103 -24.70 33.53 -4.38
C LYS A 103 -24.06 33.60 -5.77
N PRO A 104 -22.89 34.24 -5.95
CA PRO A 104 -22.24 34.29 -7.25
C PRO A 104 -21.99 32.86 -7.73
N THR A 105 -22.45 32.60 -8.95
CA THR A 105 -22.12 31.43 -9.75
C THR A 105 -20.61 31.29 -9.79
N SER A 106 -20.10 30.28 -9.08
CA SER A 106 -18.71 29.84 -9.20
C SER A 106 -18.54 29.33 -10.62
N GLU A 107 -17.77 30.08 -11.38
CA GLU A 107 -17.31 29.76 -12.72
C GLU A 107 -16.70 28.36 -12.73
N ALA A 108 -17.09 27.54 -13.72
CA ALA A 108 -16.53 26.23 -13.95
C ALA A 108 -15.02 26.39 -14.26
N PRO A 109 -14.14 25.55 -13.71
CA PRO A 109 -12.73 25.61 -14.08
C PRO A 109 -12.61 25.28 -15.57
N GLU A 110 -12.10 26.23 -16.36
CA GLU A 110 -11.69 25.98 -17.74
C GLU A 110 -10.75 24.78 -17.77
N THR A 111 -11.09 23.82 -18.61
CA THR A 111 -10.27 22.66 -18.91
C THR A 111 -9.01 23.14 -19.64
N GLN A 112 -7.91 23.32 -18.90
CA GLN A 112 -6.61 23.50 -19.51
C GLN A 112 -6.24 22.20 -20.23
N ALA A 113 -6.09 22.27 -21.56
CA ALA A 113 -5.57 21.18 -22.36
C ALA A 113 -4.17 20.81 -21.83
N TYR A 114 -4.03 19.60 -21.30
CA TYR A 114 -2.76 19.04 -20.90
C TYR A 114 -1.85 18.93 -22.13
N VAL A 115 -0.82 19.79 -22.19
CA VAL A 115 0.27 19.65 -23.15
C VAL A 115 1.24 18.62 -22.55
N PRO A 116 1.42 17.44 -23.16
CA PRO A 116 2.38 16.48 -22.65
C PRO A 116 3.80 17.06 -22.73
N PRO A 117 4.65 16.83 -21.72
CA PRO A 117 6.05 17.24 -21.77
C PRO A 117 6.75 16.57 -22.97
N PRO A 118 7.66 17.27 -23.67
CA PRO A 118 8.37 16.69 -24.80
C PRO A 118 9.16 15.45 -24.36
N ALA A 119 9.06 14.39 -25.16
CA ALA A 119 9.77 13.14 -24.93
C ALA A 119 11.28 13.39 -24.85
N SER A 120 11.87 13.16 -23.68
CA SER A 120 13.32 13.17 -23.48
C SER A 120 13.94 12.04 -24.28
N THR A 121 14.53 12.36 -25.43
CA THR A 121 15.44 11.47 -26.16
C THR A 121 16.66 11.22 -25.29
N SER A 122 16.72 10.03 -24.68
CA SER A 122 17.91 9.52 -24.00
C SER A 122 19.01 9.29 -25.04
N VAL A 123 20.02 10.15 -25.03
CA VAL A 123 21.22 9.98 -25.84
C VAL A 123 22.09 8.96 -25.11
N VAL A 124 22.21 7.76 -25.69
CA VAL A 124 23.11 6.71 -25.22
C VAL A 124 24.54 7.24 -25.28
N ALA A 125 25.15 7.44 -24.11
CA ALA A 125 26.57 7.74 -24.00
C ALA A 125 27.39 6.51 -24.42
N PRO A 126 28.49 6.68 -25.18
CA PRO A 126 29.34 5.57 -25.60
C PRO A 126 30.02 4.91 -24.38
N PRO A 127 30.29 3.59 -24.43
CA PRO A 127 30.96 2.89 -23.33
C PRO A 127 32.40 3.39 -23.18
N VAL A 128 32.69 4.01 -22.04
CA VAL A 128 34.06 4.35 -21.64
C VAL A 128 34.77 3.05 -21.28
N GLN A 129 35.78 2.69 -22.08
CA GLN A 129 36.67 1.56 -21.81
C GLN A 129 37.50 1.87 -20.55
N VAL A 130 37.31 1.09 -19.50
CA VAL A 130 38.16 1.15 -18.30
C VAL A 130 39.35 0.22 -18.53
N ALA A 131 40.54 0.80 -18.70
CA ALA A 131 41.79 0.05 -18.76
C ALA A 131 42.15 -0.56 -17.38
N PRO A 132 42.73 -1.76 -17.32
CA PRO A 132 43.16 -2.35 -16.06
C PRO A 132 44.52 -1.77 -15.63
N THR A 133 44.51 -0.85 -14.67
CA THR A 133 45.73 -0.40 -13.99
C THR A 133 46.10 -1.42 -12.93
N THR A 134 47.11 -2.23 -13.23
CA THR A 134 47.81 -3.08 -12.25
C THR A 134 48.62 -2.18 -11.33
N ALA A 135 48.28 -2.14 -10.04
CA ALA A 135 49.14 -1.56 -9.00
C ALA A 135 49.09 -2.46 -7.76
N ALA A 136 50.21 -3.15 -7.56
CA ALA A 136 50.48 -3.99 -6.41
C ALA A 136 51.09 -3.17 -5.26
N LEU A 137 50.91 -3.72 -4.05
CA LEU A 137 51.60 -3.45 -2.77
C LEU A 137 51.12 -2.25 -1.94
N ALA A 138 50.47 -2.55 -0.80
CA ALA A 138 51.13 -2.47 0.51
C ALA A 138 50.18 -2.99 1.61
N ALA A 139 50.60 -4.06 2.29
CA ALA A 139 49.97 -4.57 3.49
C ALA A 139 50.42 -3.74 4.71
N SER A 140 49.48 -3.42 5.61
CA SER A 140 49.77 -3.05 7.00
C SER A 140 48.63 -3.53 7.91
N PRO A 141 48.90 -3.87 9.17
CA PRO A 141 48.21 -4.94 9.89
C PRO A 141 46.91 -4.49 10.54
N ALA A 142 45.93 -5.40 10.56
CA ALA A 142 44.71 -5.30 11.36
C ALA A 142 45.03 -5.48 12.85
N PRO A 143 44.38 -4.75 13.78
CA PRO A 143 44.38 -5.12 15.18
C PRO A 143 43.43 -6.30 15.40
N SER A 144 43.95 -7.34 16.02
CA SER A 144 43.21 -8.47 16.60
C SER A 144 42.11 -7.99 17.54
N GLY A 145 40.90 -8.54 17.38
CA GLY A 145 39.79 -8.27 18.28
C GLY A 145 38.68 -9.31 18.18
N SER A 146 38.77 -10.30 19.09
CA SER A 146 37.73 -11.23 19.52
C SER A 146 37.29 -12.33 18.56
N SER A 147 37.88 -13.51 18.77
CA SER A 147 37.24 -14.80 18.56
C SER A 147 35.91 -14.83 19.31
N GLY A 148 34.80 -14.76 18.56
CA GLY A 148 33.46 -15.06 19.04
C GLY A 148 32.93 -16.24 18.24
N VAL A 149 32.47 -17.26 18.95
CA VAL A 149 32.00 -18.55 18.46
C VAL A 149 31.23 -18.45 17.14
N SER A 150 31.83 -18.93 16.05
CA SER A 150 31.14 -19.08 14.77
C SER A 150 30.25 -20.33 14.85
N SER A 151 29.11 -20.20 15.51
CA SER A 151 27.94 -20.91 15.00
C SER A 151 27.78 -20.40 13.58
N ALA A 152 27.98 -21.25 12.58
CA ALA A 152 27.87 -20.88 11.18
C ALA A 152 26.39 -20.62 10.84
N THR A 153 25.87 -19.52 11.35
CA THR A 153 24.64 -18.92 10.88
C THR A 153 24.96 -18.38 9.50
N SER A 154 24.22 -18.81 8.48
CA SER A 154 24.40 -18.28 7.12
C SER A 154 24.18 -16.77 7.15
N GLU A 155 25.27 -16.01 6.99
CA GLU A 155 25.23 -14.56 6.88
C GLU A 155 24.91 -14.21 5.43
N HIS A 156 23.95 -13.29 5.27
CA HIS A 156 23.48 -12.77 4.00
C HIS A 156 23.94 -11.32 3.85
N THR A 157 24.29 -10.91 2.63
CA THR A 157 24.58 -9.51 2.30
C THR A 157 23.61 -9.07 1.21
N GLY A 158 22.86 -8.01 1.46
CA GLY A 158 21.89 -7.50 0.50
C GLY A 158 21.43 -6.08 0.78
N ASP A 159 20.56 -5.60 -0.09
CA ASP A 159 19.98 -4.27 0.06
C ASP A 159 18.93 -4.25 1.18
N LEU A 160 18.97 -3.18 1.97
CA LEU A 160 17.96 -2.77 2.92
C LEU A 160 17.19 -1.59 2.35
N THR A 161 15.87 -1.72 2.26
CA THR A 161 14.92 -0.60 2.07
C THR A 161 13.93 -0.55 3.23
N TYR A 162 12.96 0.37 3.15
CA TYR A 162 11.87 0.41 4.09
C TYR A 162 10.51 0.55 3.39
N TYR A 163 9.45 0.13 4.09
CA TYR A 163 8.08 0.20 3.61
C TYR A 163 7.09 0.54 4.73
N ALA A 164 5.91 0.99 4.34
CA ALA A 164 4.78 1.17 5.24
C ALA A 164 4.13 -0.18 5.53
N LEU A 165 3.93 -0.46 6.82
CA LEU A 165 3.37 -1.70 7.32
C LEU A 165 1.84 -1.75 7.11
N GLY A 166 1.35 -2.98 6.97
CA GLY A 166 -0.06 -3.27 6.83
C GLY A 166 -0.34 -4.75 6.99
N MET A 167 -1.24 -5.28 6.18
CA MET A 167 -1.49 -6.73 6.09
C MET A 167 -0.30 -7.43 5.43
N GLY A 168 0.52 -8.10 6.24
CA GLY A 168 1.67 -8.85 5.76
C GLY A 168 1.30 -10.23 5.21
N ALA A 169 2.16 -10.76 4.33
CA ALA A 169 2.07 -12.10 3.76
C ALA A 169 2.05 -13.23 4.80
N CYS A 170 2.47 -12.97 6.04
CA CYS A 170 2.38 -13.93 7.13
C CYS A 170 0.99 -14.00 7.78
N GLY A 171 0.04 -13.15 7.37
CA GLY A 171 -1.34 -13.13 7.87
C GLY A 171 -1.51 -12.31 9.15
N PHE A 172 -0.57 -11.40 9.43
CA PHE A 172 -0.66 -10.46 10.54
C PHE A 172 -0.91 -9.05 9.99
N ASP A 173 -1.81 -8.33 10.66
CA ASP A 173 -2.00 -6.90 10.42
C ASP A 173 -1.12 -6.10 11.38
N ASP A 174 -0.13 -5.42 10.82
CA ASP A 174 0.81 -4.57 11.54
C ASP A 174 0.63 -3.08 11.18
N SER A 175 -0.53 -2.71 10.62
CA SER A 175 -0.89 -1.32 10.33
C SER A 175 -0.70 -0.40 11.54
N GLY A 176 -0.10 0.76 11.32
CA GLY A 176 0.13 1.78 12.35
C GLY A 176 1.33 1.50 13.26
N LYS A 177 2.13 0.47 12.97
CA LYS A 177 3.36 0.13 13.73
C LYS A 177 4.64 0.56 13.02
N ASP A 178 4.52 1.34 11.96
CA ASP A 178 5.61 1.73 11.03
C ASP A 178 6.85 2.25 11.76
N MET A 179 6.60 3.05 12.81
CA MET A 179 7.61 3.74 13.60
C MET A 179 7.83 3.14 15.00
N THR A 180 7.16 2.04 15.34
CA THR A 180 7.19 1.47 16.70
C THR A 180 7.71 0.04 16.77
N GLU A 181 7.57 -0.75 15.70
CA GLU A 181 8.00 -2.15 15.69
C GLU A 181 9.07 -2.42 14.65
N ASN A 182 10.03 -3.30 14.97
CA ASN A 182 11.03 -3.76 14.02
C ASN A 182 10.50 -4.98 13.26
N ILE A 183 9.99 -4.72 12.06
CA ILE A 183 9.42 -5.74 11.18
C ILE A 183 10.25 -5.81 9.90
N VAL A 184 10.35 -7.01 9.34
CA VAL A 184 11.01 -7.26 8.06
C VAL A 184 10.13 -8.08 7.13
N ALA A 185 10.16 -7.70 5.85
CA ALA A 185 9.72 -8.48 4.72
C ALA A 185 10.93 -9.14 4.06
N LEU A 186 10.88 -10.46 3.91
CA LEU A 186 11.92 -11.20 3.19
C LEU A 186 11.57 -11.32 1.71
N SER A 187 12.57 -11.48 0.85
CA SER A 187 12.32 -11.68 -0.58
C SER A 187 11.40 -12.86 -0.85
N TYR A 188 10.50 -12.69 -1.81
CA TYR A 188 9.66 -13.77 -2.32
C TYR A 188 10.47 -14.95 -2.88
N LEU A 189 11.71 -14.72 -3.31
CA LEU A 189 12.61 -15.78 -3.78
C LEU A 189 13.05 -16.71 -2.64
N VAL A 190 13.15 -16.18 -1.42
CA VAL A 190 13.52 -16.93 -0.22
C VAL A 190 12.29 -17.55 0.43
N MET A 191 11.19 -16.80 0.50
CA MET A 191 9.92 -17.29 1.07
C MET A 191 9.17 -18.27 0.19
N GLY A 192 9.38 -18.23 -1.12
CA GLY A 192 8.68 -19.06 -2.09
C GLY A 192 7.20 -18.68 -2.22
N GLU A 193 6.42 -19.64 -2.70
CA GLU A 193 5.01 -19.43 -3.03
C GLU A 193 4.14 -19.26 -1.77
N GLN A 194 4.45 -19.98 -0.70
CA GLN A 194 3.65 -19.97 0.52
C GLN A 194 3.68 -18.59 1.20
N SER A 195 2.50 -18.07 1.49
CA SER A 195 2.27 -16.82 2.22
C SER A 195 1.92 -17.14 3.68
N ASN A 196 0.63 -17.20 4.03
CA ASN A 196 0.20 -17.49 5.39
C ASN A 196 0.71 -18.86 5.86
N GLY A 197 1.20 -18.92 7.10
CA GLY A 197 1.78 -20.12 7.69
C GLY A 197 3.15 -20.51 7.13
N ASN A 198 3.80 -19.64 6.35
CA ASN A 198 5.18 -19.88 5.91
C ASN A 198 6.09 -20.11 7.13
N PRO A 199 6.98 -21.11 7.10
CA PRO A 199 7.81 -21.46 8.26
C PRO A 199 8.77 -20.34 8.70
N MET A 200 9.02 -19.33 7.86
CA MET A 200 9.82 -18.17 8.23
C MET A 200 9.02 -17.09 8.96
N CYS A 201 7.69 -17.09 8.88
CA CYS A 201 6.86 -16.14 9.59
C CYS A 201 7.05 -16.25 11.11
N GLY A 202 7.21 -15.11 11.77
CA GLY A 202 7.45 -15.03 13.21
C GLY A 202 8.88 -15.39 13.64
N LYS A 203 9.75 -15.83 12.72
CA LYS A 203 11.19 -15.89 13.00
C LYS A 203 11.77 -14.49 13.11
N THR A 204 12.94 -14.38 13.72
CA THR A 204 13.67 -13.11 13.82
C THR A 204 14.98 -13.19 13.05
N ILE A 205 15.40 -12.05 12.54
CA ILE A 205 16.72 -11.86 11.95
C ILE A 205 17.45 -10.76 12.70
N SER A 206 18.78 -10.83 12.70
CA SER A 206 19.64 -9.73 13.11
C SER A 206 20.17 -9.04 11.86
N ILE A 207 20.12 -7.70 11.83
CA ILE A 207 20.57 -6.86 10.71
C ILE A 207 21.66 -5.94 11.23
N SER A 208 22.82 -5.94 10.59
CA SER A 208 24.01 -5.21 11.01
C SER A 208 24.52 -4.25 9.95
N TYR A 209 24.81 -3.03 10.37
CA TYR A 209 25.43 -1.99 9.55
C TYR A 209 26.14 -0.96 10.43
N GLY A 210 27.34 -0.54 10.03
CA GLY A 210 28.07 0.55 10.72
C GLY A 210 28.33 0.31 12.21
N GLY A 211 28.50 -0.96 12.62
CA GLY A 211 28.70 -1.34 14.02
C GLY A 211 27.43 -1.34 14.89
N LYS A 212 26.25 -1.06 14.29
CA LYS A 212 24.95 -1.23 14.93
C LYS A 212 24.33 -2.55 14.47
N THR A 213 23.59 -3.20 15.35
CA THR A 213 22.81 -4.39 15.03
C THR A 213 21.43 -4.28 15.66
N ILE A 214 20.40 -4.57 14.87
CA ILE A 214 19.00 -4.60 15.30
C ILE A 214 18.40 -5.96 15.04
N THR A 215 17.39 -6.32 15.82
CA THR A 215 16.58 -7.52 15.58
C THR A 215 15.24 -7.12 14.99
N ALA A 216 14.82 -7.80 13.93
CA ALA A 216 13.52 -7.60 13.28
C ALA A 216 12.76 -8.93 13.15
N THR A 217 11.44 -8.87 13.23
CA THR A 217 10.56 -10.05 13.08
C THR A 217 10.05 -10.17 11.65
N VAL A 218 10.13 -11.37 11.08
CA VAL A 218 9.60 -11.66 9.75
C VAL A 218 8.07 -11.69 9.81
N ARG A 219 7.44 -10.71 9.16
CA ARG A 219 5.96 -10.59 9.10
C ARG A 219 5.43 -10.50 7.68
N ASP A 220 6.29 -10.35 6.69
CA ASP A 220 5.85 -10.09 5.32
C ASP A 220 6.81 -10.67 4.27
N LYS A 221 6.38 -10.61 3.01
CA LYS A 221 7.08 -11.09 1.82
C LYS A 221 7.20 -9.95 0.81
N CYS A 222 8.44 -9.54 0.53
CA CYS A 222 8.75 -8.52 -0.46
C CYS A 222 8.76 -9.12 -1.88
N MET A 223 7.76 -8.78 -2.69
CA MET A 223 7.61 -9.27 -4.07
C MET A 223 8.57 -8.61 -5.07
N GLY A 224 9.19 -7.48 -4.71
CA GLY A 224 10.15 -6.76 -5.55
C GLY A 224 11.62 -6.95 -5.15
N CYS A 225 11.90 -7.68 -4.06
CA CYS A 225 13.25 -7.79 -3.51
C CYS A 225 14.04 -8.91 -4.18
N ALA A 226 15.32 -8.66 -4.48
CA ALA A 226 16.30 -9.70 -4.79
C ALA A 226 16.47 -10.67 -3.61
N ALA A 227 17.04 -11.85 -3.82
CA ALA A 227 17.04 -12.95 -2.85
C ALA A 227 17.52 -12.53 -1.45
N ASP A 228 18.67 -11.84 -1.36
CA ASP A 228 19.22 -11.39 -0.08
C ASP A 228 18.78 -9.97 0.32
N ALA A 229 17.95 -9.32 -0.49
CA ALA A 229 17.41 -8.00 -0.18
C ALA A 229 16.21 -8.11 0.78
N ILE A 230 16.16 -7.18 1.73
CA ILE A 230 15.17 -7.13 2.80
C ILE A 230 14.52 -5.74 2.83
N ASP A 231 13.22 -5.71 3.13
CA ASP A 231 12.46 -4.48 3.27
C ASP A 231 11.96 -4.38 4.70
N VAL A 232 12.32 -3.34 5.44
CA VAL A 232 12.02 -3.25 6.89
C VAL A 232 11.02 -2.16 7.20
N SER A 233 10.45 -2.18 8.42
CA SER A 233 9.69 -1.04 8.92
C SER A 233 10.56 0.23 8.99
N GLU A 234 9.93 1.39 8.91
CA GLU A 234 10.62 2.68 9.09
C GLU A 234 11.36 2.75 10.43
N ALA A 235 10.78 2.18 11.50
CA ALA A 235 11.39 2.07 12.82
C ALA A 235 12.74 1.34 12.77
N ALA A 236 12.80 0.19 12.09
CA ALA A 236 14.02 -0.60 11.94
C ALA A 236 15.05 0.13 11.08
N PHE A 237 14.62 0.73 9.97
CA PHE A 237 15.51 1.47 9.07
C PHE A 237 16.15 2.67 9.78
N VAL A 238 15.35 3.47 10.49
CA VAL A 238 15.82 4.64 11.25
C VAL A 238 16.67 4.21 12.44
N SER A 239 16.32 3.13 13.13
CA SER A 239 17.14 2.61 14.24
C SER A 239 18.55 2.21 13.80
N LEU A 240 18.68 1.68 12.59
CA LEU A 240 19.95 1.23 12.04
C LEU A 240 20.75 2.36 11.35
N LEU A 241 20.09 3.20 10.55
CA LEU A 241 20.72 4.19 9.67
C LEU A 241 20.57 5.65 10.14
N GLY A 242 19.73 5.90 11.14
CA GLY A 242 19.47 7.22 11.73
C GLY A 242 18.48 8.10 10.97
N SER A 243 18.14 7.79 9.71
CA SER A 243 17.10 8.47 8.94
C SER A 243 16.67 7.64 7.73
N THR A 244 15.51 7.94 7.14
CA THR A 244 15.02 7.36 5.89
C THR A 244 15.64 7.98 4.62
N GLY A 245 16.36 9.10 4.75
CA GLY A 245 16.82 9.90 3.60
C GLY A 245 17.81 9.19 2.66
N VAL A 246 18.47 8.12 3.12
CA VAL A 246 19.35 7.30 2.26
C VAL A 246 18.54 6.40 1.31
N GLY A 247 17.31 6.03 1.67
CA GLY A 247 16.39 5.21 0.87
C GLY A 247 16.78 3.73 0.77
N ARG A 248 18.03 3.43 0.41
CA ARG A 248 18.54 2.07 0.22
C ARG A 248 19.99 1.96 0.68
N LYS A 249 20.33 0.87 1.39
CA LYS A 249 21.70 0.62 1.84
C LYS A 249 22.04 -0.87 1.85
N ALA A 250 23.25 -1.24 1.44
CA ALA A 250 23.76 -2.59 1.63
C ALA A 250 24.06 -2.88 3.11
N VAL A 251 23.55 -4.00 3.62
CA VAL A 251 23.70 -4.46 5.02
C VAL A 251 24.00 -5.96 5.07
N ASN A 252 24.46 -6.43 6.23
CA ASN A 252 24.56 -7.86 6.52
C ASN A 252 23.42 -8.28 7.44
N TRP A 253 22.90 -9.49 7.27
CA TRP A 253 21.87 -10.03 8.16
C TRP A 253 21.93 -11.56 8.26
N TRP A 254 21.36 -12.11 9.34
CA TRP A 254 21.30 -13.55 9.59
C TRP A 254 20.07 -13.92 10.42
N PHE A 255 19.56 -15.14 10.26
CA PHE A 255 18.48 -15.68 11.10
C PHE A 255 18.97 -16.00 12.52
N ASN A 256 18.14 -15.72 13.53
CA ASN A 256 18.45 -16.07 14.92
C ASN A 256 18.01 -17.49 15.29
#